data_AF-G1QFU8-F1
#
_entry.id   AF-G1QFU8-F1
#
_cell.length_a   1.000
_cell.length_b   1.000
_cell.length_c   1.000
_cell.angle_alpha   90.00
_cell.angle_beta   90.00
_cell.angle_gamma   90.00
#
_symmetry.space_group_name_H-M   'P 1'
#
loop_
_entity.id
_entity.type
_entity.pdbx_description
1 polymer ?
#
loop_
_entity_poly.entity_id
_entity_poly.type
_entity_poly.pdbx_seq_one_letter_code
_entity_poly.pdbx_strand_id
1 'polypeptide(L)'
;CAAGYWGNKLGKPHTVPCKVTGTVPLLVHLIPAPRATGIVSASVPKKLLIMVSIDDCYTSARGCIATLGNFAKATFDAISKTYSYLTPDLWKECVHQVSLSRPTPECLCRGPRLQLWPPHNYIQEKKQQLHFLLRVLEECK
;
A
#
# COMPACT_ATOMS: atom_id res chain seq x y z
N CYS A 1 3.89 -1.03 -4.83
CA CYS A 1 2.56 -1.62 -5.09
C CYS A 1 2.72 -3.11 -5.31
N ALA A 2 2.37 -3.95 -4.34
CA ALA A 2 2.37 -5.41 -4.51
C ALA A 2 1.07 -5.83 -5.22
N ALA A 3 0.94 -5.46 -6.49
CA ALA A 3 -0.10 -6.02 -7.35
C ALA A 3 0.31 -7.44 -7.75
N GLY A 4 -0.65 -8.34 -7.83
CA GLY A 4 -0.49 -9.74 -8.18
C GLY A 4 -1.40 -10.17 -9.32
N TYR A 5 -1.45 -11.47 -9.52
CA TYR A 5 -2.30 -12.14 -10.50
C TYR A 5 -3.32 -12.99 -9.75
N TRP A 6 -4.54 -13.08 -10.28
CA TRP A 6 -5.56 -13.97 -9.71
C TRP A 6 -5.27 -15.44 -10.00
N GLY A 7 -4.66 -15.72 -11.15
CA GLY A 7 -4.30 -17.07 -11.59
C GLY A 7 -3.03 -17.04 -12.44
N ASN A 8 -3.16 -17.23 -13.75
CA ASN A 8 -2.00 -17.26 -14.63
C ASN A 8 -1.27 -15.90 -14.69
N LYS A 9 0.06 -15.92 -14.71
CA LYS A 9 0.94 -14.73 -14.63
C LYS A 9 1.16 -14.09 -16.01
N LEU A 10 0.08 -13.76 -16.71
CA LEU A 10 0.15 -13.18 -18.06
C LEU A 10 0.00 -11.65 -18.02
N GLY A 11 0.89 -10.92 -18.68
CA GLY A 11 0.84 -9.46 -18.77
C GLY A 11 1.22 -8.75 -17.47
N LYS A 12 0.63 -7.58 -17.22
CA LYS A 12 0.90 -6.76 -16.02
C LYS A 12 0.07 -7.23 -14.81
N PRO A 13 0.59 -7.15 -13.58
CA PRO A 13 -0.21 -7.47 -12.40
C PRO A 13 -1.37 -6.48 -12.24
N HIS A 14 -2.56 -6.98 -11.91
CA HIS A 14 -3.82 -6.22 -11.99
C HIS A 14 -4.71 -6.32 -10.74
N THR A 15 -4.46 -7.27 -9.84
CA THR A 15 -5.29 -7.55 -8.65
C THR A 15 -4.45 -7.56 -7.37
N VAL A 16 -5.08 -7.66 -6.20
CA VAL A 16 -4.38 -8.05 -4.96
C VAL A 16 -3.79 -9.48 -5.08
N PRO A 17 -2.64 -9.79 -4.47
CA PRO A 17 -1.98 -11.09 -4.59
C PRO A 17 -2.65 -12.19 -3.77
N CYS A 18 -3.22 -11.83 -2.62
CA CYS A 18 -3.87 -12.76 -1.69
C CYS A 18 -5.16 -12.13 -1.17
N LYS A 19 -6.03 -12.95 -0.57
CA LYS A 19 -7.16 -12.45 0.21
C LYS A 19 -6.62 -11.80 1.49
N VAL A 20 -6.76 -10.48 1.60
CA VAL A 20 -6.24 -9.71 2.75
C VAL A 20 -7.38 -9.09 3.55
N THR A 21 -7.18 -8.97 4.87
CA THR A 21 -8.17 -8.42 5.79
C THR A 21 -7.61 -7.26 6.59
N GLY A 22 -8.20 -6.08 6.43
CA GLY A 22 -7.96 -4.91 7.26
C GLY A 22 -8.90 -4.91 8.47
N THR A 23 -8.36 -4.62 9.64
CA THR A 23 -9.09 -4.73 10.92
C THR A 23 -8.87 -3.47 11.74
N VAL A 24 -9.95 -2.72 11.95
CA VAL A 24 -9.99 -1.60 12.92
C VAL A 24 -11.22 -1.89 13.81
N PRO A 25 -12.23 -1.03 14.04
CA PRO A 25 -13.52 -1.52 14.61
C PRO A 25 -14.43 -2.19 13.57
N LEU A 26 -14.11 -2.07 12.28
CA LEU A 26 -14.78 -2.75 11.16
C LEU A 26 -13.78 -3.62 10.39
N LEU A 27 -14.29 -4.60 9.68
CA LEU A 27 -13.53 -5.56 8.88
C LEU A 27 -13.71 -5.24 7.40
N VAL A 28 -12.61 -5.09 6.66
CA VAL A 28 -12.61 -4.95 5.20
C VAL A 28 -11.76 -6.07 4.62
N HIS A 29 -12.33 -6.86 3.72
CA HIS A 29 -11.61 -7.88 2.97
C HIS A 29 -11.43 -7.42 1.53
N LEU A 30 -10.18 -7.50 1.05
CA LEU A 30 -9.86 -7.41 -0.37
C LEU A 30 -9.65 -8.83 -0.87
N ILE A 31 -10.36 -9.19 -1.93
CA ILE A 31 -10.39 -10.52 -2.52
C ILE A 31 -9.93 -10.38 -3.98
N PRO A 32 -8.98 -11.20 -4.43
CA PRO A 32 -8.47 -11.10 -5.79
C PRO A 32 -9.54 -11.43 -6.82
N ALA A 33 -9.52 -10.72 -7.94
CA ALA A 33 -10.52 -10.83 -9.00
C ALA A 33 -9.87 -11.18 -10.36
N PRO A 34 -10.60 -11.90 -11.25
CA PRO A 34 -10.16 -12.11 -12.61
C PRO A 34 -10.03 -10.77 -13.36
N ARG A 35 -9.28 -10.78 -14.46
CA ARG A 35 -9.12 -9.57 -15.30
C ARG A 35 -10.45 -9.09 -15.85
N ALA A 36 -10.56 -7.77 -16.00
CA ALA A 36 -11.73 -7.08 -16.54
C ALA A 36 -13.00 -7.23 -15.68
N THR A 37 -12.83 -7.52 -14.38
CA THR A 37 -13.91 -7.42 -13.39
C THR A 37 -14.17 -5.95 -13.02
N GLY A 38 -13.11 -5.15 -12.99
CA GLY A 38 -13.10 -3.83 -12.40
C GLY A 38 -13.15 -3.87 -10.87
N ILE A 39 -13.27 -2.68 -10.28
CA ILE A 39 -13.32 -2.51 -8.83
C ILE A 39 -14.77 -2.59 -8.35
N VAL A 40 -15.11 -3.70 -7.71
CA VAL A 40 -16.43 -3.93 -7.10
C VAL A 40 -16.37 -3.52 -5.64
N SER A 41 -16.69 -2.25 -5.38
CA SER A 41 -16.56 -1.65 -4.05
C SER A 41 -17.46 -0.43 -3.84
N ALA A 42 -17.59 -0.02 -2.57
CA ALA A 42 -18.18 1.26 -2.18
C ALA A 42 -17.29 2.44 -2.63
N SER A 43 -17.85 3.66 -2.65
CA SER A 43 -17.16 4.86 -3.17
C SER A 43 -15.78 5.12 -2.54
N VAL A 44 -15.67 4.96 -1.22
CA VAL A 44 -14.45 5.26 -0.45
C VAL A 44 -13.28 4.30 -0.79
N PRO A 45 -13.39 2.97 -0.59
CA PRO A 45 -12.35 2.02 -0.98
C PRO A 45 -12.09 2.00 -2.49
N LYS A 46 -13.11 2.28 -3.32
CA LYS A 46 -12.92 2.37 -4.78
C LYS A 46 -11.88 3.44 -5.15
N LYS A 47 -11.98 4.64 -4.57
CA LYS A 47 -10.97 5.70 -4.79
C LYS A 47 -9.58 5.27 -4.30
N LEU A 48 -9.50 4.66 -3.12
CA LEU A 48 -8.23 4.17 -2.57
C LEU A 48 -7.56 3.14 -3.48
N LEU A 49 -8.33 2.18 -4.01
CA LEU A 49 -7.80 1.13 -4.89
C LEU A 49 -7.34 1.69 -6.25
N ILE A 50 -8.06 2.67 -6.82
CA ILE A 50 -7.65 3.36 -8.05
C ILE A 50 -6.29 4.06 -7.85
N MET A 51 -6.10 4.73 -6.71
CA MET A 51 -4.85 5.44 -6.45
C MET A 51 -3.66 4.51 -6.20
N VAL A 52 -3.91 3.29 -5.72
CA VAL A 52 -2.89 2.24 -5.56
C VAL A 52 -2.63 1.49 -6.88
N SER A 53 -3.33 1.86 -7.97
CA SER A 53 -3.25 1.23 -9.28
C SER A 53 -3.63 -0.26 -9.26
N ILE A 54 -4.69 -0.60 -8.51
CA ILE A 54 -5.32 -1.94 -8.56
C ILE A 54 -6.54 -1.84 -9.46
N ASP A 55 -6.55 -2.61 -10.55
CA ASP A 55 -7.58 -2.53 -11.59
C ASP A 55 -8.79 -3.42 -11.27
N ASP A 56 -8.54 -4.62 -10.73
CA ASP A 56 -9.59 -5.61 -10.45
C ASP A 56 -9.53 -6.05 -8.98
N CYS A 57 -10.62 -5.90 -8.25
CA CYS A 57 -10.71 -6.36 -6.86
C CYS A 57 -12.17 -6.48 -6.41
N TYR A 58 -12.47 -7.57 -5.71
CA TYR A 58 -13.70 -7.70 -4.95
C TYR A 58 -13.46 -7.21 -3.53
N THR A 59 -14.39 -6.41 -3.01
CA THR A 59 -14.32 -5.95 -1.63
C THR A 59 -15.54 -6.41 -0.85
N SER A 60 -15.33 -6.77 0.41
CA SER A 60 -16.44 -7.01 1.34
C SER A 60 -16.12 -6.32 2.66
N ALA A 61 -17.14 -5.71 3.27
CA ALA A 61 -16.98 -4.98 4.51
C ALA A 61 -18.03 -5.45 5.52
N ARG A 62 -17.62 -5.60 6.79
CA ARG A 62 -18.48 -6.02 7.90
C ARG A 62 -18.26 -5.11 9.09
N GLY A 63 -19.34 -4.62 9.69
CA GLY A 63 -19.31 -3.68 10.82
C GLY A 63 -19.95 -2.34 10.48
N CYS A 64 -19.74 -1.32 11.33
CA CYS A 64 -20.31 0.02 11.13
C CYS A 64 -19.53 0.79 10.06
N ILE A 65 -19.99 0.71 8.81
CA ILE A 65 -19.39 1.37 7.63
C ILE A 65 -19.83 2.86 7.51
N ALA A 66 -20.81 3.29 8.32
CA ALA A 66 -21.34 4.65 8.30
C ALA A 66 -20.30 5.74 8.64
N THR A 67 -19.24 5.39 9.37
CA THR A 67 -18.14 6.31 9.66
C THR A 67 -17.04 6.22 8.61
N LEU A 68 -16.98 7.23 7.75
CA LEU A 68 -16.09 7.27 6.59
C LEU A 68 -14.60 7.15 6.94
N GLY A 69 -14.17 7.83 8.02
CA GLY A 69 -12.78 7.80 8.51
C GLY A 69 -12.30 6.40 8.89
N ASN A 70 -13.14 5.64 9.61
CA ASN A 70 -12.82 4.27 10.00
C ASN A 70 -12.76 3.35 8.78
N PHE A 71 -13.64 3.57 7.81
CA PHE A 71 -13.71 2.77 6.60
C PHE A 71 -12.50 2.96 5.69
N ALA A 72 -12.08 4.22 5.50
CA ALA A 72 -10.85 4.56 4.79
C ALA A 72 -9.62 3.96 5.49
N LYS A 73 -9.54 4.10 6.83
CA LYS A 73 -8.44 3.55 7.64
C LYS A 73 -8.35 2.02 7.55
N ALA A 74 -9.47 1.32 7.60
CA ALA A 74 -9.50 -0.14 7.48
C ALA A 74 -9.08 -0.63 6.08
N THR A 75 -9.48 0.09 5.03
CA THR A 75 -9.05 -0.22 3.66
C THR A 75 -7.54 -0.02 3.50
N PHE A 76 -7.02 1.09 4.03
CA PHE A 76 -5.59 1.38 4.02
C PHE A 76 -4.78 0.34 4.82
N ASP A 77 -5.30 -0.12 5.96
CA ASP A 77 -4.71 -1.21 6.74
C ASP A 77 -4.65 -2.52 5.93
N ALA A 78 -5.73 -2.87 5.20
CA ALA A 78 -5.73 -4.03 4.31
C ALA A 78 -4.65 -3.93 3.22
N ILE A 79 -4.52 -2.76 2.58
CA ILE A 79 -3.51 -2.50 1.54
C ILE A 79 -2.09 -2.60 2.11
N SER A 80 -1.87 -2.07 3.31
CA SER A 80 -0.56 -2.12 3.98
C SER A 80 -0.15 -3.56 4.28
N LYS A 81 -1.10 -4.37 4.76
CA LYS A 81 -0.89 -5.81 5.03
C LYS A 81 -0.52 -6.59 3.78
N THR A 82 -0.91 -6.15 2.58
CA THR A 82 -0.50 -6.79 1.32
C THR A 82 1.02 -6.91 1.19
N TYR A 83 1.80 -5.94 1.69
CA TYR A 83 3.26 -5.99 1.67
C TYR A 83 3.84 -6.87 2.78
N SER A 84 3.08 -7.14 3.84
CA SER A 84 3.50 -8.04 4.92
C SER A 84 3.38 -9.51 4.53
N TYR A 85 2.59 -9.83 3.51
CA TYR A 85 2.45 -11.20 3.03
C TYR A 85 3.69 -11.63 2.24
N LEU A 86 4.35 -12.67 2.74
CA LEU A 86 5.48 -13.29 2.08
C LEU A 86 4.97 -14.27 1.01
N THR A 87 5.01 -13.85 -0.25
CA THR A 87 4.76 -14.75 -1.39
C THR A 87 6.01 -15.59 -1.67
N PRO A 88 5.88 -16.81 -2.23
CA PRO A 88 7.03 -17.69 -2.52
C PRO A 88 8.07 -17.06 -3.47
N ASP A 89 7.67 -16.06 -4.26
CA ASP A 89 8.59 -15.31 -5.12
C ASP A 89 9.60 -14.47 -4.30
N LEU A 90 9.19 -14.01 -3.12
CA LEU A 90 9.98 -13.21 -2.19
C LEU A 90 10.82 -14.06 -1.21
N TRP A 91 10.83 -15.39 -1.33
CA TRP A 91 11.62 -16.26 -0.45
C TRP A 91 13.11 -16.25 -0.77
N LYS A 92 13.50 -15.68 -1.92
CA LYS A 92 14.91 -15.52 -2.29
C LYS A 92 15.61 -14.65 -1.27
N GLU A 93 16.85 -15.01 -0.93
CA GLU A 93 17.64 -14.26 0.03
C GLU A 93 17.76 -12.79 -0.39
N CYS A 94 17.41 -11.90 0.53
CA CYS A 94 17.58 -10.47 0.31
C CYS A 94 19.08 -10.15 0.31
N VAL A 95 19.58 -9.66 -0.83
CA VAL A 95 20.92 -9.08 -0.89
C VAL A 95 20.93 -7.85 0.01
N HIS A 96 21.65 -7.93 1.12
CA HIS A 96 21.82 -6.80 2.03
C HIS A 96 22.73 -5.77 1.37
N GLN A 97 22.14 -4.81 0.65
CA GLN A 97 22.87 -3.62 0.24
C GLN A 97 23.10 -2.72 1.44
N VAL A 98 24.34 -2.23 1.55
CA VAL A 98 24.72 -1.27 2.57
C VAL A 98 23.86 -0.02 2.37
N SER A 99 23.10 0.34 3.40
CA SER A 99 22.32 1.56 3.40
C SER A 99 23.26 2.76 3.39
N LEU A 100 22.88 3.83 2.68
CA LEU A 100 23.58 5.14 2.65
C LEU A 100 23.81 5.74 4.05
N SER A 101 23.17 5.20 5.09
CA SER A 101 23.39 5.54 6.50
C SER A 101 24.63 4.91 7.14
N ARG A 102 25.34 4.00 6.45
CA ARG A 102 26.66 3.49 6.84
C ARG A 102 27.72 4.15 5.96
N PRO A 103 28.21 5.36 6.29
CA PRO A 103 29.30 5.97 5.55
C PRO A 103 30.56 5.11 5.72
N THR A 104 31.16 4.70 4.60
CA THR A 104 32.55 4.25 4.58
C THR A 104 33.46 5.41 5.00
N PRO A 105 34.54 5.20 5.77
CA PRO A 105 35.34 6.29 6.33
C PRO A 105 36.06 7.18 5.29
N GLU A 106 36.06 6.79 4.01
CA GLU A 106 36.84 7.45 2.96
C GLU A 106 36.11 8.63 2.30
N CYS A 107 34.79 8.74 2.39
CA CYS A 107 34.00 9.71 1.60
C CYS A 107 33.65 11.02 2.34
N LEU A 108 34.15 11.26 3.55
CA LEU A 108 33.89 12.51 4.31
C LEU A 108 34.86 13.65 3.98
N CYS A 109 35.97 13.42 3.27
CA CYS A 109 37.06 14.39 3.17
C CYS A 109 37.13 15.20 1.86
N ARG A 110 36.31 14.93 0.82
CA ARG A 110 36.30 15.74 -0.41
C ARG A 110 34.91 15.81 -1.05
N GLY A 111 34.23 16.95 -0.91
CA GLY A 111 33.08 17.28 -1.76
C GLY A 111 32.20 18.41 -1.19
N PRO A 112 31.76 19.38 -2.04
CA PRO A 112 31.09 20.58 -1.57
C PRO A 112 29.60 20.30 -1.26
N ARG A 113 29.21 20.65 -0.03
CA ARG A 113 27.88 21.06 0.45
C ARG A 113 26.67 20.69 -0.44
N LEU A 114 26.41 19.39 -0.61
CA LEU A 114 25.08 18.92 -0.98
C LEU A 114 24.24 18.83 0.29
N GLN A 115 23.11 19.52 0.31
CA GLN A 115 22.15 19.51 1.42
C GLN A 115 21.69 18.08 1.69
N LEU A 116 22.26 17.50 2.75
CA LEU A 116 21.90 16.22 3.32
C LEU A 116 20.48 16.33 3.89
N TRP A 117 19.51 15.58 3.38
CA TRP A 117 18.27 15.30 4.13
C TRP A 117 18.50 14.05 4.99
N PRO A 118 18.56 14.15 6.34
CA PRO A 118 18.60 13.00 7.25
C PRO A 118 17.16 12.50 7.54
N PRO A 119 16.91 11.45 8.36
CA PRO A 119 15.95 10.34 8.19
C PRO A 119 14.46 10.76 8.17
N HIS A 120 14.09 11.50 7.16
CA HIS A 120 12.79 12.15 7.03
C HIS A 120 11.74 11.22 6.43
N ASN A 121 12.11 10.03 5.97
CA ASN A 121 11.23 9.20 5.14
C ASN A 121 10.12 8.51 5.95
N TYR A 122 10.34 8.08 7.19
CA TYR A 122 9.27 7.41 7.95
C TYR A 122 8.20 8.39 8.47
N ILE A 123 8.64 9.54 9.01
CA ILE A 123 7.73 10.57 9.55
C ILE A 123 7.04 11.33 8.41
N GLN A 124 7.73 11.62 7.29
CA GLN A 124 7.06 12.19 6.12
C GLN A 124 6.13 11.20 5.44
N GLU A 125 6.48 9.93 5.28
CA GLU A 125 5.58 8.96 4.66
C GLU A 125 4.29 8.81 5.49
N LYS A 126 4.39 8.76 6.83
CA LYS A 126 3.22 8.79 7.71
C LYS A 126 2.43 10.09 7.59
N LYS A 127 3.09 11.25 7.51
CA LYS A 127 2.45 12.57 7.36
C LYS A 127 1.78 12.73 5.99
N GLN A 128 2.38 12.19 4.94
CA GLN A 128 1.89 12.18 3.56
C GLN A 128 0.76 11.17 3.40
N GLN A 129 0.82 10.01 4.07
CA GLN A 129 -0.29 9.05 4.20
C GLN A 129 -1.48 9.64 4.96
N LEU A 130 -1.25 10.38 6.06
CA LEU A 130 -2.31 11.06 6.81
C LEU A 130 -2.93 12.21 6.01
N HIS A 131 -2.10 13.04 5.37
CA HIS A 131 -2.55 14.12 4.50
C HIS A 131 -3.32 13.58 3.28
N PHE A 132 -2.94 12.41 2.77
CA PHE A 132 -3.65 11.72 1.70
C PHE A 132 -4.99 11.14 2.16
N LEU A 133 -5.04 10.52 3.34
CA LEU A 133 -6.28 9.99 3.91
C LEU A 133 -7.25 11.14 4.27
N LEU A 134 -6.75 12.29 4.74
CA LEU A 134 -7.52 13.51 4.93
C LEU A 134 -8.06 14.06 3.60
N ARG A 135 -7.25 14.10 2.54
CA ARG A 135 -7.69 14.54 1.21
C ARG A 135 -8.78 13.61 0.64
N VAL A 136 -8.65 12.29 0.84
CA VAL A 136 -9.68 11.31 0.47
C VAL A 136 -10.96 11.50 1.28
N LEU A 137 -10.84 11.78 2.58
CA LEU A 137 -11.98 12.06 3.45
C LEU A 137 -12.72 13.34 3.01
N GLU A 138 -12.00 14.37 2.58
CA GLU A 138 -12.57 15.61 2.04
C GLU A 138 -13.30 15.38 0.71
N GLU A 139 -12.75 14.55 -0.19
CA GLU A 139 -13.39 14.21 -1.47
C GLU A 139 -14.55 13.22 -1.35
N CYS A 140 -14.69 12.55 -0.21
CA CYS A 140 -15.75 11.56 0.02
C CYS A 140 -16.98 12.15 0.74
N LYS A 141 -17.00 13.46 0.97
CA LYS A 141 -18.14 14.23 1.50
C LYS A 141 -18.98 14.81 0.35
#